data_AF-A0A831TMV1-F1
#
_entry.id   AF-A0A831TMV1-F1
#
_cell.length_a   1.000
_cell.length_b   1.000
_cell.length_c   1.000
_cell.angle_alpha   90.00
_cell.angle_beta   90.00
_cell.angle_gamma   90.00
#
_symmetry.space_group_name_H-M   'P 1'
#
loop_
_entity.id
_entity.type
_entity.pdbx_description
1 polymer ?
#
loop_
_entity_poly.entity_id
_entity_poly.type
_entity_poly.pdbx_seq_one_letter_code
_entity_poly.pdbx_strand_id
1 'polypeptide(L)'
;MALGLKRAYDRIKKKIKQRRKGLLLASILFLFVVAGMVGWEENAQGNESEVYLDISNFCPTCKDSAYIGLDNHDYLTLYDGDPRGGNAVRRLFQLDIEFLENSLPSVNIDQLLKGIQVTDDAEYSSVLSTFSDYALDE
;
A
#
# COMPACT_ATOMS: atom_id res chain seq x y z
N MET A 1 -54.23 57.36 15.51
CA MET A 1 -53.19 56.67 16.31
C MET A 1 -52.49 55.51 15.56
N ALA A 2 -52.34 55.54 14.22
CA ALA A 2 -51.77 54.40 13.46
C ALA A 2 -50.37 54.63 12.85
N LEU A 3 -49.80 55.84 12.93
CA LEU A 3 -48.51 56.17 12.28
C LEU A 3 -47.26 55.83 13.11
N GLY A 4 -47.37 55.72 14.44
CA GLY A 4 -46.24 55.41 15.32
C GLY A 4 -45.77 53.95 15.20
N LEU A 5 -46.70 53.03 14.99
CA LEU A 5 -46.44 51.58 14.93
C LEU A 5 -45.72 51.17 13.63
N LYS A 6 -46.05 51.79 12.48
CA LYS A 6 -45.36 51.52 11.21
C LYS A 6 -43.88 51.89 11.25
N ARG A 7 -43.54 53.05 11.82
CA ARG A 7 -42.14 53.51 11.96
C ARG A 7 -41.32 52.65 12.93
N ALA A 8 -41.97 52.00 13.90
CA ALA A 8 -41.32 51.05 14.81
C ALA A 8 -41.06 49.70 14.12
N TYR A 9 -42.05 49.19 13.37
CA TYR A 9 -41.94 47.92 12.63
C TYR A 9 -40.81 47.95 11.59
N ASP A 10 -40.70 49.03 10.81
CA ASP A 10 -39.66 49.15 9.78
C ASP A 10 -38.24 49.25 10.36
N ARG A 11 -38.08 49.89 11.54
CA ARG A 11 -36.79 49.94 12.24
C ARG A 11 -36.35 48.57 12.74
N ILE A 12 -37.28 47.74 13.21
CA ILE A 12 -36.99 46.38 13.69
C ILE A 12 -36.65 45.47 12.51
N LYS A 13 -37.42 45.52 11.42
CA LYS A 13 -37.20 44.71 10.22
C LYS A 13 -35.82 44.98 9.58
N LYS A 14 -35.38 46.24 9.57
CA LYS A 14 -34.06 46.63 9.04
C LYS A 14 -32.91 46.07 9.88
N LYS A 15 -33.04 46.08 11.23
CA LYS A 15 -32.05 45.48 12.14
C LYS A 15 -31.93 43.95 11.98
N ILE A 16 -33.05 43.25 11.75
CA ILE A 16 -33.05 41.79 11.55
C ILE A 16 -32.41 41.41 10.20
N LYS A 17 -32.71 42.16 9.13
CA LYS A 17 -32.13 41.91 7.79
C LYS A 17 -30.60 42.12 7.77
N GLN A 18 -30.10 43.07 8.56
CA GLN A 18 -28.67 43.38 8.61
C GLN A 18 -27.86 42.36 9.44
N ARG A 19 -28.47 41.78 10.50
CA ARG A 19 -27.87 40.68 11.27
C ARG A 19 -27.80 39.36 10.48
N ARG A 20 -28.80 39.07 9.64
CA ARG A 20 -28.82 37.84 8.81
C ARG A 20 -27.73 37.82 7.72
N LYS A 21 -27.32 38.98 7.19
CA LYS A 21 -26.27 39.05 6.16
C LYS A 21 -24.86 38.77 6.70
N GLY A 22 -24.56 39.19 7.93
CA GLY A 22 -23.27 38.87 8.58
C GLY A 22 -23.18 37.41 9.02
N LEU A 23 -24.30 36.80 9.42
CA LEU A 23 -24.34 35.41 9.91
C LEU A 23 -24.13 34.38 8.79
N LEU A 24 -24.63 34.64 7.58
CA LEU A 24 -24.46 33.73 6.43
C LEU A 24 -23.02 33.69 5.89
N LEU A 25 -22.28 34.80 5.98
CA LEU A 25 -20.90 34.85 5.51
C LEU A 25 -19.94 34.09 6.43
N ALA A 26 -20.16 34.14 7.75
CA ALA A 26 -19.33 33.44 8.72
C ALA A 26 -19.49 31.90 8.66
N SER A 27 -20.70 31.39 8.40
CA SER A 27 -20.94 29.93 8.30
C SER A 27 -20.32 29.31 7.05
N ILE A 28 -20.33 30.05 5.93
CA ILE A 28 -19.70 29.60 4.68
C ILE A 28 -18.18 29.55 4.84
N LEU A 29 -17.59 30.58 5.48
CA LEU A 29 -16.15 30.60 5.74
C LEU A 29 -15.71 29.43 6.64
N PHE A 30 -16.51 29.08 7.65
CA PHE A 30 -16.24 27.94 8.53
C PHE A 30 -16.30 26.60 7.77
N LEU A 31 -17.25 26.42 6.85
CA LEU A 31 -17.32 25.23 6.00
C LEU A 31 -16.10 25.09 5.08
N PHE A 32 -15.62 26.19 4.48
CA PHE A 32 -14.41 26.16 3.66
C PHE A 32 -13.14 25.87 4.48
N VAL A 33 -13.02 26.39 5.71
CA VAL A 33 -11.89 26.09 6.60
C VAL A 33 -11.88 24.63 7.04
N VAL A 34 -13.05 24.06 7.37
CA VAL A 34 -13.15 22.62 7.71
C VAL A 34 -12.85 21.74 6.50
N ALA A 35 -13.33 22.10 5.30
CA ALA A 35 -12.99 21.38 4.07
C ALA A 35 -11.49 21.46 3.73
N GLY A 36 -10.80 22.56 4.10
CA GLY A 36 -9.35 22.70 3.93
C GLY A 36 -8.50 22.01 5.01
N MET A 37 -9.07 21.70 6.18
CA MET A 37 -8.38 20.98 7.27
C MET A 37 -8.63 19.47 7.25
N VAL A 38 -9.78 19.04 6.71
CA VAL A 38 -10.01 17.64 6.40
C VAL A 38 -9.24 17.36 5.13
N GLY A 39 -8.01 16.87 5.27
CA GLY A 39 -7.29 16.25 4.18
C GLY A 39 -8.14 15.12 3.63
N TRP A 40 -8.63 15.29 2.41
CA TRP A 40 -9.28 14.21 1.67
C TRP A 40 -8.15 13.29 1.24
N GLU A 41 -7.81 12.33 2.11
CA GLU A 41 -7.02 11.18 1.71
C GLU A 41 -7.99 10.14 1.15
N GLU A 42 -8.54 10.45 -0.02
CA GLU A 42 -9.19 9.46 -0.88
C GLU A 42 -8.11 8.86 -1.80
N ASN A 43 -7.22 8.07 -1.22
CA ASN A 43 -6.39 7.15 -1.98
C ASN A 43 -6.85 5.72 -1.66
N ALA A 44 -8.07 5.39 -2.06
CA ALA A 44 -8.44 4.01 -2.34
C ALA A 44 -8.22 3.74 -3.84
N GLN A 45 -6.99 4.00 -4.30
CA GLN A 45 -6.47 3.23 -5.42
C GLN A 45 -5.90 1.97 -4.77
N GLY A 46 -6.61 0.86 -4.93
CA GLY A 46 -5.94 -0.42 -5.03
C GLY A 46 -5.04 -0.34 -6.24
N ASN A 47 -3.86 0.25 -6.07
CA ASN A 47 -2.72 -0.25 -6.78
C ASN A 47 -2.34 -1.51 -5.99
N GLU A 48 -2.54 -2.66 -6.61
CA GLU A 48 -1.53 -3.68 -6.43
C GLU A 48 -0.24 -2.97 -6.84
N SER A 49 0.48 -2.38 -5.87
CA SER A 49 1.79 -1.83 -6.12
C SER A 49 2.59 -3.05 -6.51
N GLU A 50 2.72 -3.25 -7.82
CA GLU A 50 3.78 -4.06 -8.38
C GLU A 50 5.06 -3.37 -7.91
N VAL A 51 5.51 -3.77 -6.71
CA VAL A 51 6.74 -3.28 -6.12
C VAL A 51 7.83 -3.85 -7.02
N TYR A 52 8.27 -3.05 -7.99
CA TYR A 52 9.44 -3.37 -8.78
C TYR A 52 10.64 -3.42 -7.83
N LEU A 53 11.01 -4.64 -7.46
CA LEU A 53 12.15 -4.91 -6.60
C LEU A 53 13.37 -5.08 -7.51
N ASP A 54 14.27 -4.10 -7.46
CA ASP A 54 15.56 -4.16 -8.17
C ASP A 54 16.51 -5.08 -7.42
N ILE A 55 16.91 -6.18 -8.07
CA ILE A 55 17.80 -7.19 -7.52
C ILE A 55 19.16 -6.59 -7.16
N SER A 56 19.59 -5.55 -7.87
CA SER A 56 20.89 -4.89 -7.70
C SER A 56 21.02 -4.22 -6.33
N ASN A 57 19.90 -3.83 -5.71
CA ASN A 57 19.90 -3.27 -4.35
C ASN A 57 20.19 -4.33 -3.28
N PHE A 58 19.85 -5.59 -3.53
CA PHE A 58 20.05 -6.69 -2.58
C PHE A 58 21.29 -7.51 -2.90
N CYS A 59 21.67 -7.56 -4.17
CA CYS A 59 22.69 -8.45 -4.71
C CYS A 59 23.56 -7.71 -5.75
N PRO A 60 24.30 -6.65 -5.33
CA PRO A 60 25.06 -5.81 -6.25
C PRO A 60 26.22 -6.54 -6.95
N THR A 61 26.73 -7.62 -6.34
CA THR A 61 27.87 -8.40 -6.86
C THR A 61 27.50 -9.79 -7.35
N CYS A 62 26.24 -10.21 -7.20
CA CYS A 62 25.83 -11.59 -7.38
C CYS A 62 24.72 -11.77 -8.42
N LYS A 63 24.48 -10.78 -9.29
CA LYS A 63 23.41 -10.82 -10.29
C LYS A 63 23.48 -12.05 -11.20
N ASP A 64 24.69 -12.45 -11.60
CA ASP A 64 24.91 -13.63 -12.46
C ASP A 64 24.85 -14.97 -11.70
N SER A 65 24.92 -14.92 -10.36
CA SER A 65 24.93 -16.06 -9.45
C SER A 65 23.71 -16.08 -8.52
N ALA A 66 22.67 -15.27 -8.78
CA ALA A 66 21.54 -15.15 -7.88
C ALA A 66 20.60 -16.36 -7.99
N TYR A 67 20.26 -16.95 -6.85
CA TYR A 67 19.26 -18.02 -6.76
C TYR A 67 18.22 -17.69 -5.69
N ILE A 68 16.96 -18.02 -5.95
CA ILE A 68 15.89 -17.98 -4.96
C ILE A 68 15.57 -19.42 -4.55
N GLY A 69 15.50 -19.69 -3.25
CA GLY A 69 15.13 -21.00 -2.73
C GLY A 69 14.63 -20.96 -1.30
N LEU A 70 14.26 -22.11 -0.77
CA LEU A 70 13.86 -22.27 0.63
C LEU A 70 15.07 -22.34 1.55
N ASP A 71 15.00 -21.64 2.69
CA ASP A 71 15.90 -21.87 3.82
C ASP A 71 15.35 -22.94 4.78
N ASN A 72 16.14 -23.28 5.81
CA ASN A 72 15.78 -24.33 6.79
C ASN A 72 14.63 -23.94 7.74
N HIS A 73 14.07 -22.73 7.61
CA HIS A 73 12.97 -22.21 8.43
C HIS A 73 11.79 -21.77 7.56
N ASP A 74 11.67 -22.37 6.36
CA ASP A 74 10.58 -22.14 5.42
C ASP A 74 10.52 -20.72 4.85
N TYR A 75 11.62 -19.96 4.92
CA TYR A 75 11.71 -18.66 4.27
C TYR A 75 12.14 -18.80 2.82
N LEU A 76 11.36 -18.18 1.93
CA LEU A 76 11.83 -17.84 0.59
C LEU A 76 13.00 -16.86 0.74
N THR A 77 14.16 -17.24 0.20
CA THR A 77 15.43 -16.57 0.46
C THR A 77 16.21 -16.41 -0.84
N LEU A 78 16.84 -15.24 -1.00
CA LEU A 78 17.79 -14.94 -2.06
C LEU A 78 19.20 -15.38 -1.62
N TYR A 79 19.91 -16.08 -2.50
CA TYR A 79 21.25 -16.62 -2.30
C TYR A 79 22.22 -16.11 -3.36
N ASP A 80 23.49 -15.97 -2.97
CA ASP A 80 24.63 -15.78 -3.88
C ASP A 80 25.27 -17.13 -4.17
N GLY A 81 24.84 -17.75 -5.26
CA GLY A 81 25.15 -19.12 -5.65
C GLY A 81 24.08 -20.11 -5.20
N ASP A 82 24.42 -21.40 -5.31
CA ASP A 82 23.51 -22.51 -5.00
C ASP A 82 23.00 -22.43 -3.54
N PRO A 83 21.67 -22.50 -3.30
CA PRO A 83 21.09 -22.46 -1.96
C PRO A 83 21.67 -23.50 -1.00
N ARG A 84 22.09 -24.67 -1.52
CA ARG A 84 22.71 -25.74 -0.72
C ARG A 84 24.09 -25.35 -0.17
N GLY A 85 24.72 -24.34 -0.77
CA GLY A 85 25.98 -23.76 -0.31
C GLY A 85 25.83 -22.80 0.88
N GLY A 86 24.62 -22.33 1.17
CA GLY A 86 24.30 -21.56 2.37
C GLY A 86 24.65 -20.06 2.33
N ASN A 87 24.94 -19.49 1.17
CA ASN A 87 25.25 -18.06 1.02
C ASN A 87 23.98 -17.20 0.96
N ALA A 88 23.20 -17.18 2.04
CA ALA A 88 21.96 -16.40 2.10
C ALA A 88 22.27 -14.89 2.09
N VAL A 89 21.74 -14.20 1.08
CA VAL A 89 21.85 -12.74 0.91
C VAL A 89 20.73 -12.06 1.68
N ARG A 90 19.49 -12.52 1.49
CA ARG A 90 18.31 -11.91 2.12
C ARG A 90 17.13 -12.86 2.19
N ARG A 91 16.49 -12.92 3.36
CA ARG A 91 15.14 -13.51 3.52
C ARG A 91 14.08 -12.56 2.98
N LEU A 92 13.13 -13.13 2.22
CA LEU A 92 12.04 -12.40 1.59
C LEU A 92 10.77 -12.50 2.45
N PHE A 93 10.19 -13.69 2.55
CA PHE A 93 9.00 -13.98 3.36
C PHE A 93 8.93 -15.47 3.69
N GLN A 94 8.15 -15.82 4.72
CA GLN A 94 7.94 -17.21 5.12
C GLN A 94 6.79 -17.82 4.32
N LEU A 95 6.97 -19.06 3.87
CA LEU A 95 5.95 -19.81 3.14
C LEU A 95 5.15 -20.72 4.09
N ASP A 96 3.86 -20.86 3.80
CA ASP A 96 3.05 -21.96 4.32
C ASP A 96 3.37 -23.23 3.49
N ILE A 97 4.30 -24.04 3.98
CA ILE A 97 4.76 -25.25 3.28
C ILE A 97 3.63 -26.26 3.12
N GLU A 98 2.75 -26.39 4.11
CA GLU A 98 1.62 -27.32 4.04
C GLU A 98 0.66 -26.91 2.92
N PHE A 99 0.34 -25.62 2.83
CA PHE A 99 -0.49 -25.10 1.76
C PHE A 99 0.21 -25.19 0.39
N LEU A 100 1.50 -24.87 0.33
CA LEU A 100 2.34 -24.95 -0.87
C LEU A 100 2.38 -26.37 -1.44
N GLU A 101 2.64 -27.37 -0.60
CA GLU A 101 2.71 -28.79 -0.98
C GLU A 101 1.39 -29.34 -1.53
N ASN A 102 0.27 -28.86 -0.97
CA ASN A 102 -1.06 -29.28 -1.40
C ASN A 102 -1.52 -28.58 -2.69
N SER A 103 -0.98 -27.39 -2.98
CA SER A 103 -1.45 -26.52 -4.05
C SER A 103 -0.59 -26.60 -5.31
N LEU A 104 0.72 -26.80 -5.15
CA LEU A 104 1.65 -26.86 -6.27
C LEU A 104 1.91 -28.30 -6.77
N PRO A 105 2.08 -28.49 -8.08
CA PRO A 105 2.67 -29.71 -8.61
C PRO A 105 4.06 -29.95 -7.99
N SER A 106 4.38 -31.20 -7.70
CA SER A 106 5.68 -31.59 -7.10
C SER A 106 6.90 -31.05 -7.87
N VAL A 107 6.79 -30.91 -9.20
CA VAL A 107 7.85 -30.35 -10.04
C VAL A 107 8.22 -28.90 -9.70
N ASN A 108 7.29 -28.09 -9.19
CA ASN A 108 7.56 -26.70 -8.81
C ASN A 108 8.27 -26.61 -7.45
N ILE A 109 7.96 -27.52 -6.53
CA ILE A 109 8.60 -27.59 -5.21
C ILE A 109 10.05 -28.05 -5.34
N ASP A 110 10.32 -29.01 -6.23
CA ASP A 110 11.67 -29.45 -6.55
C ASP A 110 12.56 -28.31 -7.07
N GLN A 111 11.98 -27.38 -7.85
CA GLN A 111 12.71 -26.20 -8.33
C GLN A 111 13.07 -25.26 -7.19
N LEU A 112 12.15 -25.07 -6.25
CA LEU A 112 12.38 -24.26 -5.05
C LEU A 112 13.49 -24.83 -4.16
N LEU A 113 13.53 -26.16 -4.02
CA LEU A 113 14.57 -26.89 -3.27
C LEU A 113 15.93 -26.90 -3.98
N LYS A 114 15.95 -26.97 -5.32
CA LYS A 114 17.18 -26.90 -6.11
C LYS A 114 17.73 -25.48 -6.23
N GLY A 115 16.88 -24.48 -5.99
CA GLY A 115 17.16 -23.08 -6.27
C GLY A 115 16.75 -22.70 -7.69
N ILE A 116 15.98 -21.63 -7.80
CA ILE A 116 15.57 -21.01 -9.06
C ILE A 116 16.60 -19.91 -9.36
N GLN A 117 17.35 -20.08 -10.45
CA GLN A 117 18.27 -19.03 -10.90
C GLN A 117 17.48 -17.83 -11.40
N VAL A 118 17.89 -16.63 -10.99
CA VAL A 118 17.32 -15.37 -11.47
C VAL A 118 18.43 -14.48 -12.00
N THR A 119 18.25 -13.93 -13.20
CA THR A 119 19.30 -13.17 -13.91
C THR A 119 18.95 -11.70 -14.08
N ASP A 120 17.67 -11.35 -13.96
CA ASP A 120 17.17 -9.99 -14.05
C ASP A 120 16.00 -9.71 -13.09
N ASP A 121 15.61 -8.44 -13.03
CA ASP A 121 14.58 -7.95 -12.10
C ASP A 121 13.19 -8.48 -12.45
N ALA A 122 12.95 -8.83 -13.72
CA ALA A 122 11.67 -9.36 -14.18
C ALA A 122 11.52 -10.82 -13.74
N GLU A 123 12.55 -11.64 -13.88
CA GLU A 123 12.60 -13.01 -13.36
C GLU A 123 12.48 -13.01 -11.83
N TYR A 124 13.23 -12.14 -11.15
CA TYR A 124 13.12 -11.96 -9.70
C TYR A 124 11.67 -11.65 -9.30
N SER A 125 11.06 -10.63 -9.90
CA SER A 125 9.68 -10.23 -9.57
C SER A 125 8.68 -11.33 -9.89
N SER A 126 8.85 -12.03 -11.02
CA SER A 126 8.00 -13.15 -11.41
C SER A 126 8.05 -14.30 -10.40
N VAL A 127 9.23 -14.63 -9.86
CA VAL A 127 9.37 -15.64 -8.82
C VAL A 127 8.68 -15.19 -7.54
N LEU A 128 8.88 -13.95 -7.09
CA LEU A 128 8.20 -13.45 -5.88
C LEU A 128 6.69 -13.48 -6.02
N SER A 129 6.14 -13.01 -7.13
CA SER A 129 4.69 -13.04 -7.39
C SER A 129 4.16 -14.47 -7.51
N THR A 130 4.95 -15.41 -8.03
CA THR A 130 4.53 -16.82 -8.10
C THR A 130 4.35 -17.41 -6.70
N PHE A 131 5.18 -17.00 -5.74
CA PHE A 131 5.18 -17.59 -4.40
C PHE A 131 4.45 -16.75 -3.35
N SER A 132 4.05 -15.51 -3.66
CA SER A 132 3.35 -14.63 -2.71
C SER A 132 2.01 -15.17 -2.25
N ASP A 133 1.31 -15.92 -3.11
CA ASP A 133 0.02 -16.56 -2.77
C ASP A 133 0.16 -17.65 -1.70
N TYR A 134 1.38 -18.09 -1.40
CA TYR A 134 1.69 -19.09 -0.38
C TYR A 134 2.44 -18.49 0.82
N ALA A 135 2.57 -17.16 0.87
CA ALA A 135 3.13 -16.51 2.04
C ALA A 135 2.19 -16.68 3.24
N LEU A 136 2.75 -16.84 4.45
CA LEU A 136 1.94 -16.76 5.66
C LEU A 136 1.40 -15.33 5.81
N ASP A 137 0.09 -15.20 6.00
CA ASP A 137 -0.55 -13.93 6.36
C ASP A 137 0.06 -13.42 7.69
N GLU A 138 0.51 -12.16 7.73
CA GLU A 138 0.99 -11.49 8.95
C GLU A 138 -0.13 -11.14 9.95
#